data_AF-A0A2N2FE34-F1
#
_entry.id   AF-A0A2N2FE34-F1
#
_cell.length_a   1.000
_cell.length_b   1.000
_cell.length_c   1.000
_cell.angle_alpha   90.00
_cell.angle_beta   90.00
_cell.angle_gamma   90.00
#
_symmetry.space_group_name_H-M   'P 1'
#
loop_
_entity.id
_entity.type
_entity.pdbx_description
1 polymer ?
#
loop_
_entity_poly.entity_id
_entity_poly.type
_entity_poly.pdbx_seq_one_letter_code
_entity_poly.pdbx_strand_id
1 'polypeptide(L)'
;PNEAVCLAGTTALPIDDPDNLITESSEVDTMISEAGKMIPHFNNTRIIRAFSGVRPLLKSKKADSHEISRGFQIINHKNGMYSIVGGKLSTFRLMAEKMVDTIMASFNLKKPCETAEIPLEGQEELSGYPLAKRLSNMKGIVCECELVTRQEVERIIKQTATRNVGDIQHRTRLGMGPCQGGFCTFRALGIMNDMSVISPEQSMKMLRGFLQRRYKGIRPALWGDQLREEQLVEYIYLGILAMEKPE
;
A
#
# COMPACT_ATOMS: atom_id res chain seq x y z
N PRO A 1 16.05 -2.33 -3.04
CA PRO A 1 16.12 -1.97 -1.61
C PRO A 1 15.11 -0.85 -1.33
N ASN A 2 14.32 -0.96 -0.26
CA ASN A 2 13.32 0.01 0.16
C ASN A 2 13.38 0.12 1.69
N GLU A 3 14.27 0.98 2.19
CA GLU A 3 14.55 1.13 3.61
C GLU A 3 14.91 -0.22 4.26
N ALA A 4 14.13 -0.68 5.25
CA ALA A 4 14.37 -1.89 6.02
C ALA A 4 14.03 -3.20 5.29
N VAL A 5 13.47 -3.13 4.07
CA VAL A 5 13.04 -4.32 3.30
C VAL A 5 13.46 -4.24 1.83
N CYS A 6 13.43 -5.37 1.14
CA CYS A 6 13.58 -5.43 -0.32
C CYS A 6 12.29 -5.91 -0.96
N LEU A 7 11.92 -5.30 -2.08
CA LEU A 7 10.79 -5.72 -2.90
C LEU A 7 11.32 -6.39 -4.16
N ALA A 8 10.77 -7.55 -4.48
CA ALA A 8 10.99 -8.26 -5.74
C ALA A 8 9.64 -8.39 -6.47
N GLY A 9 9.64 -8.17 -7.77
CA GLY A 9 8.42 -8.12 -8.56
C GLY A 9 8.67 -7.75 -10.02
N THR A 10 7.67 -7.89 -10.90
CA THR A 10 6.27 -8.28 -10.65
C THR A 10 5.80 -9.37 -11.60
N THR A 11 4.71 -10.06 -11.28
CA THR A 11 3.96 -10.92 -12.20
C THR A 11 3.01 -10.12 -13.10
N ALA A 12 2.54 -10.76 -14.19
CA ALA A 12 1.59 -10.20 -15.15
C ALA A 12 0.59 -11.29 -15.58
N LEU A 13 -0.51 -11.40 -14.84
CA LEU A 13 -1.58 -12.37 -15.09
C LEU A 13 -2.90 -11.63 -15.37
N PRO A 14 -3.75 -12.14 -16.27
CA PRO A 14 -5.10 -11.63 -16.44
C PRO A 14 -5.93 -11.92 -15.18
N ILE A 15 -6.76 -10.96 -14.78
CA ILE A 15 -7.66 -11.07 -13.64
C ILE A 15 -9.07 -10.68 -14.12
N ASP A 16 -10.05 -11.54 -13.83
CA ASP A 16 -11.45 -11.30 -14.21
C ASP A 16 -12.16 -10.39 -13.22
N ASP A 17 -11.93 -10.59 -11.92
CA ASP A 17 -12.54 -9.82 -10.83
C ASP A 17 -11.46 -9.04 -10.04
N PRO A 18 -11.40 -7.70 -10.18
CA PRO A 18 -10.42 -6.90 -9.45
C PRO A 18 -10.68 -6.83 -7.94
N ASP A 19 -11.91 -7.09 -7.48
CA ASP A 19 -12.27 -7.06 -6.06
C ASP A 19 -11.86 -8.36 -5.35
N ASN A 20 -11.77 -9.47 -6.09
CA ASN A 20 -11.34 -10.76 -5.58
C ASN A 20 -9.90 -11.13 -5.97
N LEU A 21 -8.95 -10.27 -5.63
CA LEU A 21 -7.53 -10.53 -5.89
C LEU A 21 -6.91 -11.42 -4.80
N ILE A 22 -6.44 -12.60 -5.20
CA ILE A 22 -5.70 -13.55 -4.36
C ILE A 22 -4.30 -13.72 -4.95
N THR A 23 -3.27 -13.61 -4.11
CA THR A 23 -1.89 -13.93 -4.51
C THR A 23 -1.66 -15.41 -4.28
N GLU A 24 -1.29 -16.15 -5.31
CA GLU A 24 -1.03 -17.58 -5.19
C GLU A 24 0.41 -17.87 -4.75
N SER A 25 0.63 -18.99 -4.06
CA SER A 25 2.00 -19.44 -3.70
C SER A 25 2.86 -19.70 -4.93
N SER A 26 2.26 -20.18 -6.03
CA SER A 26 2.92 -20.38 -7.34
C SER A 26 3.53 -19.09 -7.91
N GLU A 27 2.87 -17.94 -7.68
CA GLU A 27 3.40 -16.63 -8.08
C GLU A 27 4.64 -16.25 -7.25
N VAL A 28 4.63 -16.57 -5.95
CA VAL A 28 5.78 -16.35 -5.05
C VAL A 28 6.95 -17.25 -5.48
N ASP A 29 6.70 -18.53 -5.76
CA ASP A 29 7.71 -19.49 -6.21
C ASP A 29 8.34 -19.07 -7.54
N THR A 30 7.51 -18.59 -8.47
CA THR A 30 7.98 -18.02 -9.75
C THR A 30 8.92 -16.86 -9.48
N MET A 31 8.56 -15.97 -8.54
CA MET A 31 9.41 -14.81 -8.24
C MET A 31 10.72 -15.17 -7.56
N ILE A 32 10.72 -16.16 -6.66
CA ILE A 32 11.93 -16.70 -6.04
C ILE A 32 12.84 -17.30 -7.13
N SER A 33 12.29 -18.14 -8.00
CA SER A 33 13.03 -18.80 -9.08
C SER A 33 13.66 -17.80 -10.05
N GLU A 34 12.89 -16.83 -10.55
CA GLU A 34 13.41 -15.82 -11.49
C GLU A 34 14.46 -14.91 -10.85
N ALA A 35 14.23 -14.46 -9.61
CA ALA A 35 15.21 -13.67 -8.87
C ALA A 35 16.47 -14.49 -8.55
N GLY A 36 16.31 -15.78 -8.26
CA GLY A 36 17.38 -16.74 -7.99
C GLY A 36 18.35 -16.94 -9.15
N LYS A 37 17.88 -16.82 -10.40
CA LYS A 37 18.74 -16.85 -11.58
C LYS A 37 19.74 -15.69 -11.62
N MET A 38 19.35 -14.53 -11.09
CA MET A 38 20.19 -13.33 -11.04
C MET A 38 21.02 -13.27 -9.75
N ILE A 39 20.43 -13.67 -8.63
CA ILE A 39 21.02 -13.64 -7.29
C ILE A 39 20.77 -15.01 -6.65
N PRO A 40 21.68 -15.98 -6.78
CA PRO A 40 21.44 -17.35 -6.29
C PRO A 40 21.06 -17.48 -4.82
N HIS A 41 21.53 -16.54 -3.98
CA HIS A 41 21.16 -16.48 -2.56
C HIS A 41 19.67 -16.16 -2.31
N PHE A 42 18.99 -15.59 -3.31
CA PHE A 42 17.57 -15.27 -3.23
C PHE A 42 16.69 -16.52 -3.04
N ASN A 43 17.13 -17.68 -3.56
CA ASN A 43 16.42 -18.97 -3.42
C ASN A 43 16.20 -19.39 -1.96
N ASN A 44 17.10 -18.96 -1.05
CA ASN A 44 17.04 -19.29 0.37
C ASN A 44 16.65 -18.07 1.23
N THR A 45 16.30 -16.95 0.59
CA THR A 45 15.95 -15.72 1.31
C THR A 45 14.54 -15.83 1.84
N ARG A 46 14.37 -15.52 3.12
CA ARG A 46 13.06 -15.51 3.78
C ARG A 46 12.13 -14.48 3.15
N ILE A 47 11.01 -14.93 2.56
CA ILE A 47 9.97 -14.05 2.05
C ILE A 47 9.05 -13.64 3.20
N ILE A 48 8.92 -12.33 3.42
CA ILE A 48 8.17 -11.78 4.56
C ILE A 48 6.68 -11.65 4.25
N ARG A 49 6.35 -11.25 3.01
CA ARG A 49 4.99 -10.95 2.58
C ARG A 49 4.94 -10.88 1.04
N ALA A 50 3.81 -11.28 0.48
CA ALA A 50 3.42 -10.98 -0.89
C ALA A 50 2.20 -10.02 -0.93
N PHE A 51 2.10 -9.26 -2.00
CA PHE A 51 0.93 -8.44 -2.29
C PHE A 51 0.73 -8.38 -3.81
N SER A 52 -0.52 -8.22 -4.21
CA SER A 52 -0.90 -8.06 -5.61
C SER A 52 -1.70 -6.78 -5.79
N GLY A 53 -1.69 -6.24 -7.00
CA GLY A 53 -2.53 -5.13 -7.42
C GLY A 53 -2.92 -5.28 -8.88
N VAL A 54 -4.13 -4.84 -9.23
CA VAL A 54 -4.63 -4.92 -10.60
C VAL A 54 -4.28 -3.65 -11.36
N ARG A 55 -3.78 -3.82 -12.59
CA ARG A 55 -3.51 -2.71 -13.51
C ARG A 55 -4.74 -2.53 -14.40
N PRO A 56 -5.41 -1.36 -14.40
CA PRO A 56 -6.60 -1.11 -15.22
C PRO A 56 -6.19 -0.85 -16.66
N LEU A 57 -5.90 -1.92 -17.40
CA LEU A 57 -5.35 -1.86 -18.75
C LEU A 57 -6.45 -1.79 -19.81
N LEU A 58 -6.28 -0.91 -20.79
CA LEU A 58 -7.17 -0.83 -21.95
C LEU A 58 -6.82 -1.94 -22.96
N LYS A 59 -7.77 -2.82 -23.26
CA LYS A 59 -7.66 -3.73 -24.40
C LYS A 59 -7.72 -2.91 -25.68
N SER A 60 -6.67 -2.99 -26.50
CA SER A 60 -6.70 -2.46 -27.86
C SER A 60 -7.71 -3.27 -28.69
N LYS A 61 -8.49 -2.61 -29.55
CA LYS A 61 -9.45 -3.29 -30.46
C LYS A 61 -8.76 -4.09 -31.58
N LYS A 62 -7.43 -4.06 -31.69
CA LYS A 62 -6.68 -4.88 -32.64
C LYS A 62 -6.32 -6.19 -31.96
N ALA A 63 -6.99 -7.26 -32.39
CA ALA A 63 -6.50 -8.62 -32.20
C ALA A 63 -5.09 -8.71 -32.82
N ASP A 64 -4.17 -9.37 -32.13
CA ASP A 64 -2.73 -9.43 -32.42
C ASP A 64 -1.90 -8.18 -32.10
N SER A 65 -1.68 -7.95 -30.80
CA SER A 65 -0.32 -7.81 -30.27
C SER A 65 -0.34 -7.86 -28.73
N HIS A 66 0.71 -8.41 -28.13
CA HIS A 66 1.01 -8.30 -26.69
C HIS A 66 1.25 -6.85 -26.22
N GLU A 67 0.99 -5.84 -27.07
CA GLU A 67 1.07 -4.43 -26.74
C GLU A 67 -0.27 -3.94 -26.21
N ILE A 68 -0.49 -4.26 -24.94
CA ILE A 68 -1.43 -3.50 -24.13
C ILE A 68 -1.04 -2.02 -24.20
N SER A 69 -1.95 -1.17 -24.65
CA SER A 69 -1.78 0.29 -24.67
C SER A 69 -1.41 0.76 -23.26
N ARG A 70 -0.14 1.17 -23.08
CA ARG A 70 0.37 1.74 -21.81
C ARG A 70 -0.05 3.20 -21.60
N GLY A 71 -0.94 3.73 -22.45
CA GLY A 71 -1.50 5.08 -22.36
C GLY A 71 -2.74 5.14 -21.48
N PHE A 72 -3.34 6.32 -21.41
CA PHE A 72 -4.65 6.55 -20.81
C PHE A 72 -5.65 7.02 -21.87
N GLN A 73 -6.93 6.79 -21.63
CA GLN A 73 -8.03 7.27 -22.45
C GLN A 73 -9.00 8.06 -21.59
N ILE A 74 -9.46 9.19 -22.10
CA ILE A 74 -10.56 9.96 -21.52
C ILE A 74 -11.82 9.67 -22.34
N ILE A 75 -12.91 9.34 -21.63
CA ILE A 75 -14.21 9.00 -22.20
C ILE A 75 -15.20 10.07 -21.72
N ASN A 76 -15.79 10.81 -22.67
CA ASN A 76 -16.93 11.69 -22.40
C ASN A 76 -18.21 10.90 -22.72
N HIS A 77 -19.03 10.62 -21.70
CA HIS A 77 -20.26 9.85 -21.82
C HIS A 77 -21.46 10.66 -22.32
N LYS A 78 -21.28 11.97 -22.58
CA LYS A 78 -22.30 12.91 -23.09
C LYS A 78 -23.52 13.11 -22.18
N ASN A 79 -23.44 12.66 -20.93
CA ASN A 79 -24.47 12.83 -19.90
C ASN A 79 -23.94 13.60 -18.67
N GLY A 80 -22.86 14.36 -18.84
CA GLY A 80 -22.14 15.04 -17.76
C GLY A 80 -21.10 14.18 -17.05
N MET A 81 -21.01 12.88 -17.34
CA MET A 81 -19.98 11.99 -16.80
C MET A 81 -18.76 11.93 -17.71
N TYR A 82 -17.57 11.98 -17.11
CA TYR A 82 -16.29 11.75 -17.76
C TYR A 82 -15.55 10.65 -17.01
N SER A 83 -14.86 9.78 -17.74
CA SER A 83 -14.04 8.72 -17.14
C SER A 83 -12.63 8.75 -17.72
N ILE A 84 -11.65 8.40 -16.89
CA ILE A 84 -10.28 8.16 -17.31
C ILE A 84 -9.92 6.70 -17.04
N VAL A 85 -9.37 6.02 -18.04
CA VAL A 85 -9.00 4.60 -17.96
C VAL A 85 -7.55 4.44 -18.39
N GLY A 86 -6.80 3.54 -17.76
CA GLY A 86 -5.39 3.31 -18.05
C GLY A 86 -4.47 4.34 -17.40
N GLY A 87 -3.31 4.53 -18.02
CA GLY A 87 -2.25 5.41 -17.52
C GLY A 87 -1.36 4.76 -16.46
N LYS A 88 -0.44 5.58 -15.94
CA LYS A 88 0.52 5.19 -14.92
C LYS A 88 0.57 6.24 -13.82
N LEU A 89 1.01 5.82 -12.63
CA LEU A 89 1.27 6.76 -11.55
C LEU A 89 2.24 7.86 -11.99
N SER A 90 3.29 7.55 -12.77
CA SER A 90 4.23 8.56 -13.28
C SER A 90 3.61 9.60 -14.22
N THR A 91 2.44 9.31 -14.79
CA THR A 91 1.73 10.22 -15.71
C THR A 91 0.50 10.88 -15.08
N PHE A 92 0.28 10.71 -13.78
CA PHE A 92 -0.95 11.16 -13.10
C PHE A 92 -1.24 12.66 -13.30
N ARG A 93 -0.20 13.51 -13.26
CA ARG A 93 -0.36 14.96 -13.45
C ARG A 93 -0.84 15.29 -14.87
N LEU A 94 -0.21 14.68 -15.88
CA LEU A 94 -0.59 14.85 -17.28
C LEU A 94 -2.01 14.31 -17.54
N MET A 95 -2.35 13.18 -16.92
CA MET A 95 -3.70 12.60 -16.97
C MET A 95 -4.75 13.57 -16.41
N ALA A 96 -4.47 14.18 -15.26
CA ALA A 96 -5.35 15.17 -14.64
C ALA A 96 -5.49 16.42 -15.52
N GLU A 97 -4.38 16.93 -16.06
CA GLU A 97 -4.38 18.06 -17.01
C GLU A 97 -5.28 17.77 -18.22
N LYS A 98 -5.10 16.64 -18.91
CA LYS A 98 -5.91 16.30 -20.08
C LYS A 98 -7.39 16.08 -19.76
N MET A 99 -7.69 15.54 -18.59
CA MET A 99 -9.06 15.38 -18.11
C MET A 99 -9.73 16.75 -17.92
N VAL A 100 -9.05 17.67 -17.24
CA VAL A 100 -9.55 19.03 -16.98
C VAL A 100 -9.68 19.81 -18.30
N ASP A 101 -8.70 19.73 -19.21
CA ASP A 101 -8.78 20.35 -20.54
C ASP A 101 -10.05 19.90 -21.29
N THR A 102 -10.33 18.59 -21.25
CA THR A 102 -11.51 17.99 -21.93
C THR A 102 -12.83 18.49 -21.32
N ILE A 103 -12.88 18.62 -19.99
CA ILE A 103 -14.05 19.16 -19.29
C ILE A 103 -14.22 20.64 -19.63
N MET A 104 -13.16 21.45 -19.53
CA MET A 104 -13.19 22.88 -19.80
C MET A 104 -13.63 23.22 -21.23
N ALA A 105 -13.18 22.43 -22.21
CA ALA A 105 -13.62 22.56 -23.60
C ALA A 105 -15.14 22.42 -23.73
N SER A 106 -15.76 21.56 -22.91
CA SER A 106 -17.22 21.34 -22.92
C SER A 106 -18.02 22.50 -22.33
N PHE A 107 -17.37 23.35 -21.52
CA PHE A 107 -17.94 24.57 -20.94
C PHE A 107 -17.44 25.86 -21.62
N ASN A 108 -16.68 25.74 -22.72
CA ASN A 108 -16.03 26.87 -23.40
C ASN A 108 -15.16 27.74 -22.46
N LEU A 109 -14.53 27.11 -21.46
CA LEU A 109 -13.62 27.77 -20.53
C LEU A 109 -12.18 27.67 -21.04
N LYS A 110 -11.41 28.74 -20.86
CA LYS A 110 -9.99 28.79 -21.25
C LYS A 110 -9.15 29.30 -20.07
N LYS A 111 -8.37 28.42 -19.46
CA LYS A 111 -7.37 28.71 -18.43
C LYS A 111 -6.18 27.78 -18.66
N PRO A 112 -4.93 28.29 -18.68
CA PRO A 112 -3.76 27.43 -18.78
C PRO A 112 -3.60 26.57 -17.53
N CYS A 113 -3.06 25.35 -17.70
CA CYS A 113 -2.72 24.47 -16.59
C CYS A 113 -1.39 24.89 -15.96
N GLU A 114 -1.39 25.17 -14.66
CA GLU A 114 -0.22 25.62 -13.90
C GLU A 114 0.39 24.50 -13.04
N THR A 115 -0.20 23.30 -13.05
CA THR A 115 0.16 22.19 -12.15
C THR A 115 1.57 21.65 -12.32
N ALA A 116 2.26 21.96 -13.42
CA ALA A 116 3.65 21.60 -13.63
C ALA A 116 4.62 22.48 -12.81
N GLU A 117 4.21 23.71 -12.52
CA GLU A 117 5.02 24.73 -11.85
C GLU A 117 4.67 24.87 -10.36
N ILE A 118 3.46 24.47 -9.99
CA ILE A 118 2.98 24.56 -8.60
C ILE A 118 3.46 23.31 -7.83
N PRO A 119 4.34 23.46 -6.82
CA PRO A 119 4.78 22.34 -6.00
C PRO A 119 3.62 21.80 -5.17
N LEU A 120 3.66 20.49 -4.89
CA LEU A 120 2.73 19.90 -3.94
C LEU A 120 3.09 20.37 -2.51
N GLU A 121 2.06 20.54 -1.69
CA GLU A 121 2.25 20.83 -0.27
C GLU A 121 3.13 19.77 0.40
N GLY A 122 4.07 20.21 1.24
CA GLY A 122 4.99 19.32 1.96
C GLY A 122 6.13 18.74 1.12
N GLN A 123 6.36 19.22 -0.12
CA GLN A 123 7.51 18.81 -0.93
C GLN A 123 8.85 18.99 -0.22
N GLU A 124 9.00 20.00 0.63
CA GLU A 124 10.21 20.24 1.42
C GLU A 124 10.44 19.17 2.50
N GLU A 125 9.40 18.45 2.94
CA GLU A 125 9.53 17.31 3.84
C GLU A 125 9.97 16.02 3.12
N LEU A 126 9.81 15.95 1.79
CA LEU A 126 9.99 14.75 0.96
C LEU A 126 11.41 14.58 0.40
N SER A 127 12.39 15.41 0.80
CA SER A 127 13.78 15.34 0.32
C SER A 127 14.53 14.12 0.89
N GLY A 128 14.12 12.92 0.45
CA GLY A 128 14.58 11.65 1.00
C GLY A 128 14.06 11.44 2.42
N TYR A 129 13.77 10.21 2.79
CA TYR A 129 13.52 9.83 4.19
C TYR A 129 14.90 9.57 4.82
N PRO A 130 15.65 10.59 5.28
CA PRO A 130 17.07 10.42 5.54
C PRO A 130 17.20 9.69 6.88
N LEU A 131 17.89 8.55 6.91
CA LEU A 131 18.11 7.80 8.14
C LEU A 131 18.70 8.69 9.26
N ALA A 132 19.59 9.63 8.90
CA ALA A 132 20.16 10.60 9.83
C ALA A 132 19.10 11.47 10.53
N LYS A 133 18.05 11.91 9.80
CA LYS A 133 16.94 12.67 10.39
C LYS A 133 16.12 11.81 11.35
N ARG A 134 15.90 10.53 11.02
CA ARG A 134 15.16 9.58 11.87
C ARG A 134 15.92 9.20 13.13
N LEU A 135 17.25 9.07 13.05
CA LEU A 135 18.11 8.81 14.20
C LEU A 135 18.27 10.02 15.12
N SER A 136 17.96 11.23 14.66
CA SER A 136 18.10 12.46 15.45
C SER A 136 17.18 12.51 16.68
N ASN A 137 16.05 11.79 16.66
CA ASN A 137 15.12 11.72 17.78
C ASN A 137 14.53 10.30 17.93
N MET A 138 15.03 9.56 18.92
CA MET A 138 14.58 8.20 19.23
C MET A 138 13.65 8.13 20.47
N LYS A 139 13.10 9.25 20.92
CA LYS A 139 12.16 9.25 22.06
C LYS A 139 10.76 8.87 21.60
N GLY A 140 10.09 8.02 22.37
CA GLY A 140 8.69 7.65 22.13
C GLY A 140 8.49 6.87 20.83
N ILE A 141 9.41 5.95 20.49
CA ILE A 141 9.28 5.10 19.30
C ILE A 141 8.06 4.19 19.42
N VAL A 142 7.22 4.22 18.38
CA VAL A 142 6.04 3.38 18.20
C VAL A 142 6.36 2.20 17.30
N CYS A 143 7.11 2.43 16.21
CA CYS A 143 7.57 1.40 15.28
C CYS A 143 9.10 1.41 15.18
N GLU A 144 9.74 0.37 15.70
CA GLU A 144 11.19 0.21 15.70
C GLU A 144 11.73 -0.08 14.30
N CYS A 145 11.00 -0.86 13.50
CA CYS A 145 11.44 -1.22 12.14
C CYS A 145 11.52 -0.02 11.20
N GLU A 146 10.63 0.96 11.37
CA GLU A 146 10.50 2.13 10.52
C GLU A 146 10.76 3.42 11.31
N LEU A 147 11.33 3.30 12.51
CA LEU A 147 11.70 4.42 13.40
C LEU A 147 10.61 5.50 13.53
N VAL A 148 9.35 5.08 13.57
CA VAL A 148 8.21 6.01 13.66
C VAL A 148 7.95 6.31 15.12
N THR A 149 7.95 7.60 15.46
CA THR A 149 7.71 8.12 16.81
C THR A 149 6.23 8.38 17.07
N ARG A 150 5.85 8.48 18.35
CA ARG A 150 4.50 8.91 18.78
C ARG A 150 4.16 10.28 18.23
N GLN A 151 5.12 11.21 18.23
CA GLN A 151 4.91 12.57 17.70
C GLN A 151 4.50 12.55 16.22
N GLU A 152 5.11 11.71 15.40
CA GLU A 152 4.74 11.56 13.99
C GLU A 152 3.34 10.99 13.83
N VAL A 153 2.99 9.95 14.60
CA VAL A 153 1.64 9.37 14.61
C VAL A 153 0.60 10.43 14.96
N GLU A 154 0.81 11.17 16.06
CA GLU A 154 -0.10 12.23 16.50
C GLU A 154 -0.19 13.39 15.50
N ARG A 155 0.92 13.75 14.85
CA ARG A 155 0.95 14.76 13.79
C ARG A 155 0.07 14.35 12.61
N ILE A 156 0.22 13.12 12.11
CA ILE A 156 -0.58 12.64 10.97
C ILE A 156 -2.07 12.60 11.34
N ILE A 157 -2.40 12.14 12.55
CA ILE A 157 -3.78 12.15 13.06
C ILE A 157 -4.37 13.57 13.00
N LYS A 158 -3.64 14.58 13.51
CA LYS A 158 -4.09 15.98 13.53
C LYS A 158 -4.18 16.59 12.13
N GLN A 159 -3.20 16.35 11.27
CA GLN A 159 -3.14 16.94 9.92
C GLN A 159 -4.22 16.39 8.99
N THR A 160 -4.60 15.12 9.15
CA THR A 160 -5.52 14.45 8.22
C THR A 160 -6.92 14.25 8.80
N ALA A 161 -7.11 14.46 10.10
CA ALA A 161 -8.28 14.03 10.85
C ALA A 161 -8.64 12.55 10.59
N THR A 162 -7.64 11.71 10.28
CA THR A 162 -7.88 10.31 9.94
C THR A 162 -8.41 9.53 11.13
N ARG A 163 -9.35 8.62 10.85
CA ARG A 163 -9.83 7.60 11.79
C ARG A 163 -9.33 6.20 11.41
N ASN A 164 -8.43 6.08 10.44
CA ASN A 164 -7.94 4.81 9.92
C ASN A 164 -6.42 4.71 10.12
N VAL A 165 -5.98 3.66 10.81
CA VAL A 165 -4.54 3.39 11.00
C VAL A 165 -3.80 3.24 9.67
N GLY A 166 -4.47 2.78 8.60
CA GLY A 166 -3.89 2.67 7.26
C GLY A 166 -3.35 3.99 6.70
N ASP A 167 -3.99 5.12 7.03
CA ASP A 167 -3.50 6.44 6.58
C ASP A 167 -2.20 6.82 7.28
N ILE A 168 -2.06 6.44 8.55
CA ILE A 168 -0.82 6.58 9.32
C ILE A 168 0.27 5.70 8.68
N GLN A 169 -0.05 4.46 8.34
CA GLN A 169 0.88 3.53 7.68
C GLN A 169 1.36 4.08 6.34
N HIS A 170 0.46 4.57 5.47
CA HIS A 170 0.84 5.12 4.16
C HIS A 170 1.70 6.39 4.26
N ARG A 171 1.51 7.21 5.29
CA ARG A 171 2.23 8.49 5.44
C ARG A 171 3.55 8.38 6.20
N THR A 172 3.67 7.41 7.11
CA THR A 172 4.83 7.24 8.01
C THR A 172 5.63 5.98 7.77
N ARG A 173 5.11 5.05 6.96
CA ARG A 173 5.59 3.66 6.81
C ARG A 173 5.44 2.80 8.07
N LEU A 174 4.71 3.25 9.11
CA LEU A 174 4.43 2.43 10.28
C LEU A 174 3.94 1.03 9.88
N GLY A 175 4.60 -0.01 10.37
CA GLY A 175 4.26 -1.40 10.07
C GLY A 175 4.68 -1.92 8.70
N MET A 176 5.41 -1.15 7.89
CA MET A 176 5.93 -1.61 6.58
C MET A 176 7.28 -2.32 6.65
N GLY A 177 7.94 -2.31 7.81
CA GLY A 177 9.21 -3.00 8.02
C GLY A 177 9.07 -4.52 8.23
N PRO A 178 10.15 -5.23 8.61
CA PRO A 178 10.17 -6.69 8.63
C PRO A 178 9.11 -7.37 9.53
N CYS A 179 8.65 -6.69 10.60
CA CYS A 179 7.62 -7.22 11.48
C CYS A 179 6.18 -7.11 10.91
N GLN A 180 6.01 -6.43 9.78
CA GLN A 180 4.72 -6.26 9.09
C GLN A 180 3.61 -5.73 10.01
N GLY A 181 3.95 -4.79 10.91
CA GLY A 181 3.02 -4.14 11.83
C GLY A 181 2.61 -4.99 13.04
N GLY A 182 3.33 -6.07 13.33
CA GLY A 182 3.00 -6.98 14.43
C GLY A 182 3.06 -6.39 15.85
N PHE A 183 3.68 -5.23 16.05
CA PHE A 183 3.76 -4.58 17.36
C PHE A 183 3.21 -3.15 17.32
N CYS A 184 3.68 -2.37 16.35
CA CYS A 184 3.34 -0.96 16.24
C CYS A 184 1.86 -0.69 15.91
N THR A 185 1.12 -1.62 15.28
CA THR A 185 -0.30 -1.41 14.99
C THR A 185 -1.13 -1.31 16.28
N PHE A 186 -0.88 -2.18 17.27
CA PHE A 186 -1.55 -2.13 18.57
C PHE A 186 -1.30 -0.81 19.27
N ARG A 187 -0.03 -0.37 19.27
CA ARG A 187 0.40 0.89 19.86
C ARG A 187 -0.21 2.11 19.15
N ALA A 188 -0.28 2.08 17.83
CA ALA A 188 -0.89 3.15 17.03
C ALA A 188 -2.40 3.26 17.30
N LEU A 189 -3.11 2.14 17.37
CA LEU A 189 -4.53 2.13 17.75
C LEU A 189 -4.74 2.62 19.19
N GLY A 190 -3.83 2.26 20.11
CA GLY A 190 -3.80 2.81 21.47
C GLY A 190 -3.65 4.34 21.47
N ILE A 191 -2.71 4.89 20.70
CA ILE A 191 -2.54 6.34 20.57
C ILE A 191 -3.80 7.00 19.99
N MET A 192 -4.41 6.41 18.96
CA MET A 192 -5.66 6.93 18.39
C MET A 192 -6.81 6.93 19.42
N ASN A 193 -6.85 5.93 20.30
CA ASN A 193 -7.81 5.87 21.39
C ASN A 193 -7.50 6.91 22.49
N ASP A 194 -6.24 7.04 22.92
CA ASP A 194 -5.79 8.08 23.86
C ASP A 194 -6.18 9.49 23.39
N MET A 195 -6.09 9.72 22.07
CA MET A 195 -6.46 10.99 21.43
C MET A 195 -7.98 11.14 21.20
N SER A 196 -8.80 10.20 21.68
CA SER A 196 -10.26 10.19 21.50
C SER A 196 -10.73 10.21 20.03
N VAL A 197 -9.89 9.71 19.10
CA VAL A 197 -10.21 9.65 17.66
C VAL A 197 -11.06 8.41 17.34
N ILE A 198 -10.79 7.32 18.05
CA ILE A 198 -11.50 6.04 17.92
C ILE A 198 -11.88 5.49 19.29
N SER A 199 -13.01 4.80 19.36
CA SER A 199 -13.43 4.08 20.56
C SER A 199 -12.67 2.75 20.71
N PRO A 200 -12.67 2.13 21.90
CA PRO A 200 -12.09 0.81 22.11
C PRO A 200 -12.65 -0.26 21.14
N GLU A 201 -13.95 -0.22 20.86
CA GLU A 201 -14.63 -1.15 19.95
C GLU A 201 -14.14 -0.95 18.51
N GLN A 202 -13.97 0.31 18.10
CA GLN A 202 -13.41 0.64 16.79
C GLN A 202 -11.96 0.18 16.67
N SER A 203 -11.14 0.35 17.72
CA SER A 203 -9.77 -0.16 17.79
C SER A 203 -9.73 -1.67 17.58
N MET A 204 -10.56 -2.42 18.31
CA MET A 204 -10.61 -3.88 18.18
C MET A 204 -11.07 -4.34 16.80
N LYS A 205 -12.08 -3.68 16.22
CA LYS A 205 -12.54 -3.97 14.85
C LYS A 205 -11.43 -3.73 13.82
N MET A 206 -10.71 -2.61 13.92
CA MET A 206 -9.59 -2.29 13.03
C MET A 206 -8.44 -3.28 13.19
N LEU A 207 -8.14 -3.67 14.42
CA LEU A 207 -7.08 -4.61 14.73
C LEU A 207 -7.38 -6.00 14.14
N ARG A 208 -8.59 -6.52 14.31
CA ARG A 208 -9.03 -7.78 13.66
C ARG A 208 -8.89 -7.70 12.14
N GLY A 209 -9.39 -6.61 11.54
CA GLY A 209 -9.25 -6.39 10.10
C GLY A 209 -7.78 -6.30 9.64
N PHE A 210 -6.91 -5.70 10.44
CA PHE A 210 -5.48 -5.64 10.18
C PHE A 210 -4.83 -7.02 10.23
N LEU A 211 -5.10 -7.84 11.24
CA LEU A 211 -4.56 -9.20 11.35
C LEU A 211 -4.98 -10.06 10.16
N GLN A 212 -6.24 -9.96 9.72
CA GLN A 212 -6.71 -10.67 8.52
C GLN A 212 -5.98 -10.23 7.24
N ARG A 213 -5.77 -8.92 7.05
CA ARG A 213 -4.98 -8.40 5.92
C ARG A 213 -3.49 -8.75 6.01
N ARG A 214 -2.96 -8.87 7.24
CA ARG A 214 -1.60 -9.36 7.50
C ARG A 214 -1.48 -10.81 7.05
N TYR A 215 -2.36 -11.67 7.57
CA TYR A 215 -2.40 -13.09 7.23
C TYR A 215 -2.57 -13.32 5.72
N LYS A 216 -3.49 -12.59 5.06
CA LYS A 216 -3.68 -12.65 3.60
C LYS A 216 -2.37 -12.42 2.82
N GLY A 217 -1.51 -11.52 3.29
CA GLY A 217 -0.26 -11.21 2.61
C GLY A 217 0.89 -12.18 2.91
N ILE A 218 0.93 -12.78 4.09
CA ILE A 218 2.01 -13.71 4.45
C ILE A 218 1.72 -15.13 3.99
N ARG A 219 0.43 -15.54 3.97
CA ARG A 219 -0.02 -16.90 3.65
C ARG A 219 0.62 -17.49 2.39
N PRO A 220 0.74 -16.76 1.26
CA PRO A 220 1.31 -17.32 0.04
C PRO A 220 2.81 -17.69 0.17
N ALA A 221 3.49 -17.11 1.14
CA ALA A 221 4.93 -17.29 1.39
C ALA A 221 5.24 -18.23 2.57
N LEU A 222 4.23 -18.83 3.22
CA LEU A 222 4.45 -19.68 4.39
C LEU A 222 4.94 -21.08 3.97
N TRP A 223 6.14 -21.43 4.43
CA TRP A 223 6.71 -22.78 4.29
C TRP A 223 7.65 -23.07 5.47
N GLY A 224 7.87 -24.35 5.77
CA GLY A 224 8.87 -24.79 6.75
C GLY A 224 8.67 -24.13 8.12
N ASP A 225 9.75 -23.54 8.66
CA ASP A 225 9.71 -22.90 9.97
C ASP A 225 8.80 -21.65 10.01
N GLN A 226 8.65 -20.92 8.90
CA GLN A 226 7.73 -19.77 8.85
C GLN A 226 6.27 -20.20 9.07
N LEU A 227 5.88 -21.37 8.55
CA LEU A 227 4.54 -21.90 8.76
C LEU A 227 4.32 -22.30 10.23
N ARG A 228 5.33 -22.91 10.86
CA ARG A 228 5.28 -23.29 12.29
C ARG A 228 5.18 -22.05 13.19
N GLU A 229 5.98 -21.03 12.90
CA GLU A 229 5.93 -19.74 13.59
C GLU A 229 4.55 -19.11 13.44
N GLU A 230 3.99 -19.09 12.23
CA GLU A 230 2.67 -18.47 12.00
C GLU A 230 1.54 -19.26 12.68
N GLN A 231 1.61 -20.59 12.74
CA GLN A 231 0.63 -21.40 13.51
C GLN A 231 0.64 -21.04 15.00
N LEU A 232 1.81 -20.82 15.59
CA LEU A 232 1.92 -20.36 16.98
C LEU A 232 1.34 -18.95 17.14
N VAL A 233 1.63 -18.05 16.21
CA VAL A 233 1.12 -16.67 16.19
C VAL A 233 -0.40 -16.66 16.06
N GLU A 234 -0.97 -17.47 15.17
CA GLU A 234 -2.40 -17.65 14.99
C GLU A 234 -3.05 -18.18 16.28
N TYR A 235 -2.46 -19.19 16.92
CA TYR A 235 -2.95 -19.71 18.20
C TYR A 235 -2.97 -18.65 19.30
N ILE A 236 -1.95 -17.80 19.38
CA ILE A 236 -1.92 -16.68 20.34
C ILE A 236 -3.07 -15.70 20.03
N TYR A 237 -3.25 -15.29 18.77
CA TYR A 237 -4.28 -14.32 18.43
C TYR A 237 -5.70 -14.84 18.61
N LEU A 238 -5.96 -16.07 18.17
CA LEU A 238 -7.30 -16.65 18.24
C LEU A 238 -7.60 -17.18 19.64
N GLY A 239 -6.68 -17.96 20.22
CA GLY A 239 -6.90 -18.64 21.50
C GLY A 239 -6.75 -17.76 22.74
N ILE A 240 -5.82 -16.80 22.74
CA ILE A 240 -5.57 -15.95 23.92
C ILE A 240 -6.26 -14.59 23.78
N LEU A 241 -6.22 -14.00 22.59
CA LEU A 241 -6.66 -12.61 22.38
C LEU A 241 -8.07 -12.49 21.78
N ALA A 242 -8.77 -13.61 21.53
CA ALA A 242 -10.12 -13.64 20.96
C ALA A 242 -10.26 -12.77 19.70
N MET A 243 -9.27 -12.86 18.80
CA MET A 243 -9.19 -12.07 17.56
C MET A 243 -9.88 -12.73 16.37
N GLU A 244 -10.83 -13.61 16.65
CA GLU A 244 -11.66 -14.28 15.66
C GLU A 244 -12.42 -13.27 14.80
N LYS A 245 -12.58 -13.60 13.53
CA LYS A 245 -13.41 -12.81 12.62
C LYS A 245 -14.86 -12.89 13.14
N PRO A 246 -15.52 -11.76 13.44
CA PRO A 246 -16.94 -11.82 13.76
C PRO A 246 -17.70 -12.36 12.53
N GLU A 247 -18.65 -13.25 12.79
CA GLU A 247 -19.56 -13.80 11.77
C GLU A 247 -20.29 -12.71 10.99
#